data_AF-A0A077X540-F1
#
_entry.id   AF-A0A077X540-F1
#
_cell.length_a   1.000
_cell.length_b   1.000
_cell.length_c   1.000
_cell.angle_alpha   90.00
_cell.angle_beta   90.00
_cell.angle_gamma   90.00
#
_symmetry.space_group_name_H-M   'P 1'
#
loop_
_entity.id
_entity.type
_entity.pdbx_description
1 polymer ?
#
loop_
_entity_poly.entity_id
_entity_poly.type
_entity_poly.pdbx_seq_one_letter_code
_entity_poly.pdbx_strand_id
1 'polypeptide(L)'
;MLFATLYKVVAWLHLDQTMALIWAPKLLQACFAAITDYATYNLAKRVINQTIAPYILLITLCSWYNYFIAARTLSNAMEAMFTVSALNYWPLSNLNKSASVRDYRVALLLAGMACIMRPTNGLVWLFLGMKLILGSSGRRVAVLFNAAVIVSLVVTGDILLNSWMYGELVLTPLNFVKVNVLDSISLIYGVHPWHWYLSQGVPVVLTTLLPLTLFGGYKAMTTTTSDATRAQRLLVQLIVWVIGIYSLLSHKEFRFIYPILPIMLVLAASGLAHINSSNRRRAVMLLLVITQLPMAFYLNLWHQRGVVDVMLWLRDQSDLTSLGVLMPCHSTPWQSMIHRPNTSMWFLTCEPPLDAKKDYVDEADRFYADPVKFLSDDFDKEWPSHLLMFEQLLQDNHVTHILKEQQGYHECARFFNSHFHDDWRRQGDVIALCK
;
A
#
# COMPACT_ATOMS: atom_id res chain seq x y z
N MET A 1 -10.99 12.53 -1.39
CA MET A 1 -11.58 13.27 -2.55
C MET A 1 -11.09 12.83 -3.91
N LEU A 2 -9.80 12.49 -4.08
CA LEU A 2 -9.22 12.13 -5.38
C LEU A 2 -10.09 11.17 -6.23
N PHE A 3 -10.47 10.00 -5.71
CA PHE A 3 -11.28 9.04 -6.46
C PHE A 3 -12.73 9.49 -6.65
N ALA A 4 -13.32 10.20 -5.68
CA ALA A 4 -14.67 10.75 -5.83
C ALA A 4 -14.73 11.76 -6.99
N THR A 5 -13.74 12.67 -7.09
CA THR A 5 -13.61 13.60 -8.20
C THR A 5 -13.43 12.86 -9.52
N LEU A 6 -12.58 11.82 -9.54
CA LEU A 6 -12.37 11.00 -10.73
C LEU A 6 -13.67 10.33 -11.20
N TYR A 7 -14.40 9.70 -10.29
CA TYR A 7 -15.70 9.09 -10.59
C TYR A 7 -16.73 10.13 -11.05
N LYS A 8 -16.72 11.33 -10.47
CA LYS A 8 -17.61 12.42 -10.89
C LYS A 8 -17.31 12.87 -12.32
N VAL A 9 -16.03 12.94 -12.70
CA VAL A 9 -15.63 13.22 -14.09
C VAL A 9 -16.10 12.12 -15.03
N VAL A 10 -15.92 10.84 -14.67
CA VAL A 10 -16.44 9.70 -15.46
C VAL A 10 -17.96 9.80 -15.66
N ALA A 11 -18.69 10.15 -14.60
CA ALA A 11 -20.14 10.35 -14.65
C ALA A 11 -20.55 11.56 -15.50
N TRP A 12 -19.83 12.68 -15.43
CA TRP A 12 -20.08 13.85 -16.30
C TRP A 12 -19.87 13.55 -17.78
N LEU A 13 -18.99 12.60 -18.10
CA LEU A 13 -18.78 12.12 -19.45
C LEU A 13 -19.79 11.03 -19.87
N HIS A 14 -20.74 10.66 -18.99
CA HIS A 14 -21.69 9.57 -19.20
C HIS A 14 -21.02 8.21 -19.46
N LEU A 15 -19.86 7.97 -18.83
CA LEU A 15 -19.09 6.73 -18.97
C LEU A 15 -19.17 5.83 -17.73
N ASP A 16 -19.98 6.18 -16.74
CA ASP A 16 -20.13 5.50 -15.45
C ASP A 16 -20.72 4.09 -15.56
N GLN A 17 -21.47 3.80 -16.62
CA GLN A 17 -21.99 2.46 -16.91
C GLN A 17 -21.00 1.56 -17.66
N THR A 18 -19.85 2.10 -18.07
CA THR A 18 -18.85 1.38 -18.87
C THR A 18 -17.68 0.86 -18.03
N MET A 19 -16.74 0.16 -18.68
CA MET A 19 -15.47 -0.24 -18.06
C MET A 19 -14.60 0.95 -17.64
N ALA A 20 -14.89 2.18 -18.11
CA ALA A 20 -14.17 3.38 -17.70
C ALA A 20 -14.22 3.60 -16.18
N LEU A 21 -15.35 3.27 -15.53
CA LEU A 21 -15.48 3.34 -14.07
C LEU A 21 -14.46 2.43 -13.36
N ILE A 22 -14.22 1.23 -13.88
CA ILE A 22 -13.27 0.27 -13.31
C ILE A 22 -11.82 0.67 -13.60
N TRP A 23 -11.56 1.15 -14.83
CA TRP A 23 -10.20 1.46 -15.27
C TRP A 23 -9.68 2.80 -14.79
N ALA A 24 -10.54 3.81 -14.59
CA ALA A 24 -10.09 5.15 -14.23
C ALA A 24 -9.21 5.19 -12.96
N PRO A 25 -9.60 4.58 -11.82
CA PRO A 25 -8.74 4.54 -10.63
C PRO A 25 -7.41 3.80 -10.88
N LYS A 26 -7.43 2.75 -11.71
CA LYS A 26 -6.23 1.96 -12.07
C LYS A 26 -5.26 2.78 -12.92
N LEU A 27 -5.78 3.52 -13.89
CA LEU A 27 -4.98 4.42 -14.73
C LEU A 27 -4.37 5.55 -13.91
N LEU A 28 -5.13 6.11 -12.97
CA LEU A 28 -4.60 7.12 -12.05
C LEU A 28 -3.46 6.56 -11.17
N GLN A 29 -3.60 5.34 -10.66
CA GLN A 29 -2.52 4.67 -9.93
C GLN A 29 -1.31 4.36 -10.82
N ALA A 30 -1.52 3.98 -12.08
CA ALA A 30 -0.43 3.81 -13.04
C ALA A 30 0.34 5.11 -13.28
N CYS A 31 -0.33 6.27 -13.29
CA CYS A 31 0.33 7.57 -13.33
C CYS A 31 1.19 7.82 -12.08
N PHE A 32 0.67 7.52 -10.88
CA PHE A 32 1.43 7.66 -9.63
C PHE A 32 2.63 6.72 -9.58
N ALA A 33 2.49 5.48 -10.04
CA ALA A 33 3.58 4.52 -10.18
C ALA A 33 4.66 5.07 -11.13
N ALA A 34 4.28 5.56 -12.32
CA ALA A 34 5.22 6.13 -13.29
C ALA A 34 5.97 7.35 -12.73
N ILE A 35 5.29 8.24 -11.99
CA ILE A 35 5.92 9.38 -11.31
C ILE A 35 6.90 8.89 -10.25
N THR A 36 6.52 7.89 -9.46
CA THR A 36 7.37 7.30 -8.42
C THR A 36 8.64 6.69 -9.02
N ASP A 37 8.51 5.92 -10.10
CA ASP A 37 9.64 5.29 -10.79
C ASP A 37 10.57 6.34 -11.40
N TYR A 38 10.01 7.36 -12.06
CA TYR A 38 10.78 8.46 -12.63
C TYR A 38 11.51 9.29 -11.57
N ALA A 39 10.84 9.60 -10.45
CA ALA A 39 11.44 10.30 -9.32
C ALA A 39 12.53 9.43 -8.65
N THR A 40 12.35 8.12 -8.56
CA THR A 40 13.36 7.18 -8.05
C THR A 40 14.59 7.15 -8.95
N TYR A 41 14.39 7.08 -10.26
CA TYR A 41 15.44 7.17 -11.27
C TYR A 41 16.25 8.48 -11.14
N ASN A 42 15.57 9.62 -11.02
CA ASN A 42 16.22 10.91 -10.85
C ASN A 42 16.97 11.02 -9.52
N LEU A 43 16.40 10.49 -8.44
CA LEU A 43 17.04 10.47 -7.13
C LEU A 43 18.34 9.67 -7.18
N ALA A 44 18.34 8.48 -7.80
CA ALA A 44 19.53 7.66 -7.96
C ALA A 44 20.64 8.41 -8.70
N LYS A 45 20.31 9.07 -9.81
CA LYS A 45 21.27 9.84 -10.61
C LYS A 45 21.86 11.02 -9.81
N ARG A 46 21.03 11.66 -9.00
CA ARG A 46 21.42 12.77 -8.14
C ARG A 46 22.36 12.35 -7.02
N VAL A 47 22.11 11.22 -6.37
CA VAL A 47 22.87 10.76 -5.18
C VAL A 47 24.04 9.84 -5.50
N ILE A 48 24.10 9.30 -6.73
CA ILE A 48 25.20 8.46 -7.21
C ILE A 48 25.91 9.18 -8.35
N ASN A 49 25.41 9.05 -9.59
CA ASN A 49 25.88 9.73 -10.81
C ASN A 49 25.01 9.32 -12.01
N GLN A 50 25.29 9.85 -13.20
CA GLN A 50 24.58 9.51 -14.44
C GLN A 50 24.74 8.03 -14.86
N THR A 51 25.85 7.38 -14.52
CA THR A 51 26.14 5.99 -14.94
C THR A 51 25.25 4.94 -14.25
N ILE A 52 24.53 5.32 -13.19
CA ILE A 52 23.59 4.44 -12.48
C ILE A 52 22.30 4.19 -13.26
N ALA A 53 21.99 5.05 -14.23
CA ALA A 53 20.72 5.09 -14.96
C ALA A 53 20.20 3.70 -15.42
N PRO A 54 20.98 2.85 -16.12
CA PRO A 54 20.48 1.54 -16.55
C PRO A 54 20.21 0.59 -15.38
N TYR A 55 20.98 0.68 -14.29
CA TYR A 55 20.86 -0.21 -13.14
C TYR A 55 19.62 0.13 -12.31
N ILE A 56 19.37 1.42 -12.04
CA ILE A 56 18.18 1.81 -11.29
C ILE A 56 16.90 1.55 -12.09
N LEU A 57 16.91 1.76 -13.41
CA LEU A 57 15.76 1.46 -14.25
C LEU A 57 15.43 -0.03 -14.23
N LEU A 58 16.44 -0.90 -14.42
CA LEU A 58 16.27 -2.34 -14.31
C LEU A 58 15.71 -2.74 -12.95
N ILE A 59 16.32 -2.27 -11.86
CA ILE A 59 15.92 -2.66 -10.49
C ILE A 59 14.50 -2.19 -10.17
N THR A 60 14.13 -0.97 -10.57
CA THR A 60 12.80 -0.41 -10.30
C THR A 60 11.72 -1.17 -11.06
N LEU A 61 11.96 -1.45 -12.34
CA LEU A 61 11.02 -2.20 -13.20
C LEU A 61 10.96 -3.70 -12.87
N CYS A 62 12.03 -4.26 -12.33
CA CYS A 62 12.06 -5.66 -11.92
C CYS A 62 11.53 -5.88 -10.51
N SER A 63 11.56 -4.91 -9.60
CA SER A 63 11.17 -5.09 -8.20
C SER A 63 9.75 -5.65 -8.07
N TRP A 64 9.62 -6.88 -7.58
CA TRP A 64 8.34 -7.57 -7.47
C TRP A 64 7.37 -6.79 -6.57
N TYR A 65 7.89 -6.27 -5.46
CA TYR A 65 7.10 -5.56 -4.46
C TYR A 65 6.71 -4.16 -4.95
N ASN A 66 7.57 -3.49 -5.72
CA ASN A 66 7.20 -2.23 -6.37
C ASN A 66 6.03 -2.46 -7.32
N TYR A 67 6.12 -3.46 -8.18
CA TYR A 67 5.05 -3.82 -9.11
C TYR A 67 3.75 -4.21 -8.37
N PHE A 68 3.87 -4.96 -7.27
CA PHE A 68 2.75 -5.44 -6.47
C PHE A 68 1.98 -4.34 -5.73
N ILE A 69 2.67 -3.30 -5.23
CA ILE A 69 2.03 -2.22 -4.46
C ILE A 69 1.67 -1.02 -5.32
N ALA A 70 2.51 -0.63 -6.28
CA ALA A 70 2.37 0.64 -7.01
C ALA A 70 1.05 0.76 -7.80
N ALA A 71 0.52 -0.36 -8.31
CA ALA A 71 -0.72 -0.38 -9.08
C ALA A 71 -1.99 -0.51 -8.22
N ARG A 72 -1.85 -0.78 -6.91
CA ARG A 72 -2.99 -0.95 -5.99
C ARG A 72 -3.49 0.42 -5.54
N THR A 73 -4.79 0.53 -5.26
CA THR A 73 -5.44 1.76 -4.78
C THR A 73 -5.14 2.06 -3.31
N LEU A 74 -3.86 2.00 -2.92
CA LEU A 74 -3.36 2.21 -1.57
C LEU A 74 -2.85 3.65 -1.40
N SER A 75 -3.10 4.24 -0.24
CA SER A 75 -2.52 5.54 0.12
C SER A 75 -0.99 5.49 0.22
N ASN A 76 -0.41 4.31 0.53
CA ASN A 76 1.04 4.10 0.53
C ASN A 76 1.68 4.39 -0.84
N ALA A 77 0.99 4.14 -1.95
CA ALA A 77 1.52 4.43 -3.29
C ALA A 77 1.72 5.94 -3.49
N MET A 78 0.72 6.74 -3.11
CA MET A 78 0.81 8.21 -3.12
C MET A 78 1.82 8.73 -2.10
N GLU A 79 1.85 8.14 -0.90
CA GLU A 79 2.84 8.46 0.13
C GLU A 79 4.27 8.27 -0.40
N ALA A 80 4.56 7.14 -1.05
CA ALA A 80 5.86 6.87 -1.67
C ALA A 80 6.19 7.85 -2.80
N MET A 81 5.23 8.11 -3.70
CA MET A 81 5.36 9.07 -4.80
C MET A 81 5.79 10.45 -4.29
N PHE A 82 5.05 11.01 -3.32
CA PHE A 82 5.37 12.31 -2.74
C PHE A 82 6.69 12.27 -1.97
N THR A 83 6.98 11.19 -1.24
CA THR A 83 8.23 11.01 -0.49
C THR A 83 9.45 11.10 -1.42
N VAL A 84 9.49 10.26 -2.46
CA VAL A 84 10.64 10.25 -3.38
C VAL A 84 10.72 11.51 -4.23
N SER A 85 9.58 12.11 -4.60
CA SER A 85 9.55 13.39 -5.31
C SER A 85 10.12 14.51 -4.44
N ALA A 86 9.75 14.58 -3.16
CA ALA A 86 10.30 15.54 -2.22
C ALA A 86 11.82 15.35 -2.01
N LEU A 87 12.30 14.10 -1.95
CA LEU A 87 13.74 13.80 -1.83
C LEU A 87 14.56 14.30 -3.04
N ASN A 88 13.96 14.42 -4.23
CA ASN A 88 14.64 15.00 -5.41
C ASN A 88 14.94 16.49 -5.26
N TYR A 89 14.18 17.21 -4.42
CA TYR A 89 14.39 18.63 -4.16
C TYR A 89 15.04 18.89 -2.78
N TRP A 90 14.97 17.93 -1.86
CA TRP A 90 15.53 18.05 -0.52
C TRP A 90 17.06 18.24 -0.54
N PRO A 91 17.65 19.07 0.33
CA PRO A 91 19.10 19.28 0.41
C PRO A 91 19.84 18.09 1.07
N LEU A 92 19.98 16.97 0.35
CA LEU A 92 20.55 15.71 0.86
C LEU A 92 22.07 15.76 1.13
N SER A 93 22.86 16.37 0.25
CA SER A 93 24.33 16.46 0.36
C SER A 93 24.84 17.89 0.57
N ASN A 94 24.01 18.90 0.28
CA ASN A 94 24.40 20.31 0.18
C ASN A 94 23.92 21.14 1.38
N LEU A 95 24.17 20.69 2.61
CA LEU A 95 23.75 21.41 3.82
C LEU A 95 24.38 22.82 3.92
N ASN A 96 25.51 23.07 3.22
CA ASN A 96 26.30 24.31 3.30
C ASN A 96 26.43 25.10 1.98
N LYS A 97 26.10 24.55 0.81
CA LYS A 97 26.07 25.29 -0.47
C LYS A 97 24.63 25.46 -0.94
N SER A 98 24.33 26.62 -1.51
CA SER A 98 22.99 27.15 -1.84
C SER A 98 22.06 26.15 -2.56
N ALA A 99 21.48 25.21 -1.83
CA ALA A 99 20.21 24.61 -2.26
C ALA A 99 19.23 25.77 -2.42
N SER A 100 18.60 25.85 -3.59
CA SER A 100 17.68 26.95 -3.85
C SER A 100 16.58 26.92 -2.79
N VAL A 101 16.29 28.07 -2.20
CA VAL A 101 15.15 28.21 -1.27
C VAL A 101 13.87 27.72 -1.95
N ARG A 102 13.75 27.92 -3.27
CA ARG A 102 12.65 27.38 -4.07
C ARG A 102 12.57 25.84 -3.99
N ASP A 103 13.68 25.15 -4.20
CA ASP A 103 13.69 23.68 -4.19
C ASP A 103 13.37 23.16 -2.78
N TYR A 104 13.89 23.81 -1.73
CA TYR A 104 13.51 23.47 -0.36
C TYR A 104 12.01 23.66 -0.08
N ARG A 105 11.41 24.75 -0.57
CA ARG A 105 9.97 24.99 -0.46
C ARG A 105 9.14 23.94 -1.21
N VAL A 106 9.57 23.56 -2.42
CA VAL A 106 8.93 22.47 -3.18
C VAL A 106 9.04 21.14 -2.43
N ALA A 107 10.21 20.84 -1.86
CA ALA A 107 10.41 19.64 -1.05
C ALA A 107 9.49 19.62 0.18
N LEU A 108 9.35 20.75 0.89
CA LEU A 108 8.44 20.90 2.03
C LEU A 108 6.96 20.72 1.63
N LEU A 109 6.55 21.25 0.49
CA LEU A 109 5.18 21.09 -0.01
C LEU A 109 4.89 19.61 -0.28
N LEU A 110 5.75 18.94 -1.04
CA LEU A 110 5.60 17.52 -1.36
C LEU A 110 5.68 16.63 -0.12
N ALA A 111 6.59 16.94 0.82
CA ALA A 111 6.68 16.29 2.12
C ALA A 111 5.39 16.45 2.94
N GLY A 112 4.85 17.67 2.98
CA GLY A 112 3.58 17.96 3.64
C GLY A 112 2.42 17.17 3.03
N MET A 113 2.35 17.09 1.69
CA MET A 113 1.36 16.25 1.01
C MET A 113 1.53 14.77 1.37
N ALA A 114 2.76 14.24 1.45
CA ALA A 114 3.01 12.87 1.90
C ALA A 114 2.47 12.63 3.32
N CYS A 115 2.70 13.57 4.24
CA CYS A 115 2.19 13.52 5.61
C CYS A 115 0.67 13.63 5.71
N ILE A 116 -0.01 14.41 4.85
CA ILE A 116 -1.47 14.42 4.78
C ILE A 116 -1.98 13.06 4.31
N MET A 117 -1.39 12.52 3.23
CA MET A 117 -1.81 11.23 2.69
C MET A 117 -1.66 10.12 3.74
N ARG A 118 -0.58 10.16 4.53
CA ARG A 118 -0.35 9.29 5.69
C ARG A 118 0.48 10.02 6.76
N PRO A 119 -0.08 10.31 7.96
CA PRO A 119 0.64 11.03 9.02
C PRO A 119 1.91 10.34 9.50
N THR A 120 2.01 9.02 9.37
CA THR A 120 3.21 8.24 9.69
C THR A 120 4.44 8.66 8.86
N ASN A 121 4.24 9.23 7.67
CA ASN A 121 5.32 9.76 6.83
C ASN A 121 6.11 10.88 7.53
N GLY A 122 5.51 11.54 8.51
CA GLY A 122 6.17 12.55 9.34
C GLY A 122 7.49 12.07 9.95
N LEU A 123 7.65 10.76 10.20
CA LEU A 123 8.90 10.19 10.71
C LEU A 123 10.09 10.37 9.76
N VAL A 124 9.86 10.33 8.44
CA VAL A 124 10.89 10.56 7.42
C VAL A 124 11.39 11.99 7.51
N TRP A 125 10.46 12.94 7.53
CA TRP A 125 10.75 14.37 7.51
C TRP A 125 11.24 14.89 8.85
N LEU A 126 10.83 14.27 9.96
CA LEU A 126 11.39 14.54 11.28
C LEU A 126 12.90 14.25 11.28
N PHE A 127 13.31 13.07 10.81
CA PHE A 127 14.73 12.71 10.74
C PHE A 127 15.52 13.65 9.81
N LEU A 128 15.04 13.84 8.58
CA LEU A 128 15.72 14.68 7.60
C LEU A 128 15.76 16.16 8.01
N GLY A 129 14.66 16.66 8.59
CA GLY A 129 14.54 18.01 9.13
C GLY A 129 15.51 18.24 10.29
N MET A 130 15.59 17.33 11.25
CA MET A 130 16.57 17.40 12.34
C MET A 130 18.01 17.46 11.80
N LYS A 131 18.38 16.56 10.87
CA LYS A 131 19.72 16.56 10.24
C LYS A 131 20.00 17.87 9.51
N LEU A 132 19.02 18.42 8.80
CA LEU A 132 19.14 19.69 8.10
C LEU A 132 19.38 20.85 9.08
N ILE A 133 18.56 20.99 10.12
CA ILE A 133 18.68 22.07 11.11
C ILE A 133 20.03 22.00 11.85
N LEU A 134 20.46 20.80 12.23
CA LEU A 134 21.75 20.59 12.90
C LEU A 134 22.91 21.00 11.99
N GLY A 135 22.83 20.70 10.69
CA GLY A 135 23.84 21.05 9.69
C GLY A 135 23.83 22.51 9.22
N SER A 136 22.69 23.21 9.25
CA SER A 136 22.53 24.57 8.72
C SER A 136 22.94 25.68 9.70
N SER A 137 24.18 25.64 10.19
CA SER A 137 24.74 26.74 11.02
C SER A 137 24.59 28.11 10.30
N GLY A 138 24.01 29.10 10.99
CA GLY A 138 23.75 30.44 10.44
C GLY A 138 22.47 30.62 9.60
N ARG A 139 21.79 29.55 9.17
CA ARG A 139 20.53 29.62 8.38
C ARG A 139 19.34 28.94 9.05
N ARG A 140 19.50 28.47 10.30
CA ARG A 140 18.46 27.72 11.04
C ARG A 140 17.12 28.45 11.08
N VAL A 141 17.14 29.76 11.34
CA VAL A 141 15.91 30.58 11.40
C VAL A 141 15.18 30.56 10.06
N ALA A 142 15.90 30.72 8.94
CA ALA A 142 15.30 30.68 7.61
C ALA A 142 14.74 29.29 7.27
N VAL A 143 15.44 28.21 7.62
CA VAL A 143 14.98 26.83 7.45
C VAL A 143 13.68 26.60 8.23
N LEU A 144 13.68 26.93 9.53
CA LEU A 144 12.52 26.78 10.41
C LEU A 144 11.35 27.65 9.96
N PHE A 145 11.59 28.90 9.56
CA PHE A 145 10.54 29.79 9.09
C PHE A 145 9.84 29.25 7.84
N ASN A 146 10.60 28.80 6.83
CA ASN A 146 10.00 28.22 5.62
C ASN A 146 9.24 26.92 5.94
N ALA A 147 9.78 26.07 6.82
CA ALA A 147 9.09 24.87 7.27
C ALA A 147 7.78 25.21 7.98
N ALA A 148 7.81 26.14 8.94
CA ALA A 148 6.63 26.55 9.69
C ALA A 148 5.54 27.11 8.78
N VAL A 149 5.89 28.00 7.83
CA VAL A 149 4.93 28.59 6.90
C VAL A 149 4.29 27.52 6.01
N ILE A 150 5.10 26.67 5.35
CA ILE A 150 4.57 25.69 4.39
C ILE A 150 3.79 24.59 5.11
N VAL A 151 4.29 24.08 6.22
CA VAL A 151 3.57 23.05 7.01
C VAL A 151 2.25 23.62 7.52
N SER A 152 2.22 24.86 8.01
CA SER A 152 0.97 25.50 8.46
C SER A 152 -0.03 25.65 7.33
N LEU A 153 0.42 26.06 6.13
CA LEU A 153 -0.45 26.16 4.95
C LEU A 153 -1.04 24.81 4.55
N VAL A 154 -0.21 23.77 4.50
CA VAL A 154 -0.61 22.40 4.15
C VAL A 154 -1.62 21.85 5.16
N VAL A 155 -1.33 21.97 6.46
CA VAL A 155 -2.22 21.51 7.53
C VAL A 155 -3.53 22.30 7.54
N THR A 156 -3.48 23.62 7.35
CA THR A 156 -4.69 24.45 7.27
C THR A 156 -5.54 24.04 6.07
N GLY A 157 -4.93 23.79 4.91
CA GLY A 157 -5.64 23.29 3.73
C GLY A 157 -6.33 21.95 3.99
N ASP A 158 -5.67 21.02 4.68
CA ASP A 158 -6.28 19.74 5.09
C ASP A 158 -7.47 19.93 6.03
N ILE A 159 -7.32 20.76 7.07
CA ILE A 159 -8.39 21.05 8.03
C ILE A 159 -9.59 21.67 7.31
N LEU A 160 -9.37 22.67 6.45
CA LEU A 160 -10.44 23.34 5.73
C LEU A 160 -11.17 22.39 4.77
N LEU A 161 -10.42 21.56 4.04
CA LEU A 161 -11.01 20.58 3.12
C LEU A 161 -11.86 19.55 3.85
N ASN A 162 -11.32 18.93 4.91
CA ASN A 162 -12.05 17.94 5.68
C ASN A 162 -13.25 18.58 6.39
N SER A 163 -13.08 19.76 7.00
CA SER A 163 -14.18 20.41 7.72
C SER A 163 -15.33 20.82 6.80
N TRP A 164 -15.00 21.29 5.58
CA TRP A 164 -16.01 21.57 4.56
C TRP A 164 -16.78 20.32 4.15
N MET A 165 -16.11 19.17 4.03
CA MET A 165 -16.76 17.91 3.64
C MET A 165 -17.65 17.31 4.73
N TYR A 166 -17.17 17.29 5.97
CA TYR A 166 -17.90 16.69 7.09
C TYR A 166 -18.94 17.65 7.69
N GLY A 167 -18.90 18.94 7.34
CA GLY A 167 -19.83 19.94 7.89
C GLY A 167 -19.52 20.35 9.34
N GLU A 168 -18.41 19.88 9.90
CA GLU A 168 -17.94 20.14 11.26
C GLU A 168 -16.42 20.34 11.28
N LEU A 169 -15.86 20.92 12.35
CA LEU A 169 -14.41 21.10 12.45
C LEU A 169 -13.71 19.75 12.61
N VAL A 170 -12.94 19.34 11.59
CA VAL A 170 -12.19 18.08 11.59
C VAL A 170 -10.68 18.34 11.59
N LEU A 171 -10.04 17.96 12.69
CA LEU A 171 -8.57 18.01 12.85
C LEU A 171 -7.96 16.63 12.56
N THR A 172 -7.90 16.26 11.28
CA THR A 172 -7.51 14.92 10.81
C THR A 172 -6.18 14.41 11.42
N PRO A 173 -5.08 15.20 11.46
CA PRO A 173 -3.83 14.72 12.05
C PRO A 173 -3.94 14.41 13.56
N LEU A 174 -4.73 15.18 14.31
CA LEU A 174 -4.95 14.94 15.75
C LEU A 174 -5.85 13.72 15.97
N ASN A 175 -6.91 13.58 15.18
CA ASN A 175 -7.78 12.41 15.22
C ASN A 175 -7.01 11.14 14.88
N PHE A 176 -6.09 11.20 13.90
CA PHE A 176 -5.21 10.09 13.57
C PHE A 176 -4.37 9.66 14.78
N VAL A 177 -3.71 10.62 15.45
CA VAL A 177 -2.89 10.32 16.64
C VAL A 177 -3.74 9.73 17.76
N LYS A 178 -4.91 10.31 18.02
CA LYS A 178 -5.86 9.80 19.02
C LYS A 178 -6.20 8.33 18.74
N VAL A 179 -6.71 8.03 17.56
CA VAL A 179 -7.22 6.70 17.23
C VAL A 179 -6.11 5.65 17.06
N ASN A 180 -5.01 6.02 16.38
CA ASN A 180 -3.98 5.03 16.00
C ASN A 180 -2.88 4.88 17.05
N VAL A 181 -2.60 5.92 17.84
CA VAL A 181 -1.52 5.92 18.84
C VAL A 181 -2.08 5.80 20.25
N LEU A 182 -3.14 6.54 20.60
CA LEU A 182 -3.70 6.49 21.96
C LEU A 182 -4.66 5.31 22.12
N ASP A 183 -5.62 5.16 21.21
CA ASP A 183 -6.67 4.14 21.31
C ASP A 183 -6.20 2.75 20.81
N SER A 184 -5.03 2.68 20.14
CA SER A 184 -4.35 1.44 19.74
C SER A 184 -5.23 0.42 19.00
N ILE A 185 -6.22 0.89 18.22
CA ILE A 185 -7.16 0.02 17.46
C ILE A 185 -6.42 -0.96 16.54
N SER A 186 -5.23 -0.58 16.08
CA SER A 186 -4.37 -1.42 15.24
C SER A 186 -4.01 -2.79 15.83
N LEU A 187 -4.13 -2.99 17.15
CA LEU A 187 -3.89 -4.28 17.81
C LEU A 187 -4.87 -5.38 17.39
N ILE A 188 -6.09 -5.02 16.98
CA ILE A 188 -7.13 -5.96 16.53
C ILE A 188 -6.70 -6.68 15.24
N TYR A 189 -5.90 -6.02 14.40
CA TYR A 189 -5.39 -6.57 13.15
C TYR A 189 -4.13 -7.45 13.34
N GLY A 190 -3.85 -7.88 14.57
CA GLY A 190 -2.73 -8.75 14.90
C GLY A 190 -1.46 -7.99 15.31
N VAL A 191 -0.58 -8.71 15.99
CA VAL A 191 0.69 -8.19 16.52
C VAL A 191 1.88 -9.01 16.03
N HIS A 192 3.02 -8.34 15.88
CA HIS A 192 4.26 -8.95 15.42
C HIS A 192 5.41 -8.61 16.36
N PRO A 193 6.40 -9.51 16.52
CA PRO A 193 7.56 -9.26 17.37
C PRO A 193 8.37 -8.05 16.88
N TRP A 194 9.15 -7.43 17.76
CA TRP A 194 9.89 -6.20 17.45
C TRP A 194 10.86 -6.35 16.27
N HIS A 195 11.45 -7.54 16.11
CA HIS A 195 12.40 -7.85 15.04
C HIS A 195 11.73 -8.12 13.69
N TRP A 196 10.40 -8.14 13.59
CA TRP A 196 9.67 -8.57 12.39
C TRP A 196 10.08 -7.83 11.12
N TYR A 197 10.28 -6.51 11.17
CA TYR A 197 10.75 -5.76 9.99
C TYR A 197 12.16 -6.19 9.55
N LEU A 198 13.03 -6.57 10.48
CA LEU A 198 14.38 -7.05 10.17
C LEU A 198 14.38 -8.50 9.67
N SER A 199 13.59 -9.37 10.29
CA SER A 199 13.56 -10.80 9.99
C SER A 199 12.64 -11.18 8.82
N GLN A 200 11.58 -10.40 8.57
CA GLN A 200 10.56 -10.70 7.57
C GLN A 200 10.26 -9.50 6.66
N GLY A 201 9.97 -8.32 7.22
CA GLY A 201 9.55 -7.13 6.47
C GLY A 201 10.48 -6.76 5.32
N VAL A 202 11.71 -6.35 5.64
CA VAL A 202 12.73 -5.97 4.65
C VAL A 202 13.16 -7.15 3.77
N PRO A 203 13.41 -8.36 4.32
CA PRO A 203 13.73 -9.53 3.49
C PRO A 203 12.67 -9.90 2.46
N VAL A 204 11.38 -9.87 2.80
CA VAL A 204 10.28 -10.17 1.87
C VAL A 204 10.15 -9.06 0.84
N VAL A 205 10.18 -7.80 1.25
CA VAL A 205 10.04 -6.66 0.32
C VAL A 205 11.16 -6.63 -0.73
N LEU A 206 12.39 -6.98 -0.36
CA LEU A 206 13.54 -6.93 -1.27
C LEU A 206 13.86 -8.27 -1.94
N THR A 207 13.55 -9.41 -1.32
CA THR A 207 13.95 -10.77 -1.75
C THR A 207 15.40 -10.81 -2.29
N THR A 208 15.59 -11.06 -3.59
CA THR A 208 16.91 -11.17 -4.22
C THR A 208 17.63 -9.82 -4.41
N LEU A 209 16.96 -8.69 -4.18
CA LEU A 209 17.56 -7.35 -4.11
C LEU A 209 18.20 -7.07 -2.75
N LEU A 210 17.90 -7.86 -1.71
CA LEU A 210 18.39 -7.62 -0.35
C LEU A 210 19.93 -7.58 -0.28
N PRO A 211 20.68 -8.57 -0.82
CA PRO A 211 22.14 -8.55 -0.73
C PRO A 211 22.77 -7.32 -1.40
N LEU A 212 22.20 -6.87 -2.53
CA LEU A 212 22.67 -5.68 -3.24
C LEU A 212 22.37 -4.40 -2.45
N THR A 213 21.19 -4.32 -1.84
CA THR A 213 20.80 -3.19 -0.99
C THR A 213 21.75 -3.06 0.19
N LEU A 214 22.04 -4.17 0.88
CA LEU A 214 22.98 -4.23 1.99
C LEU A 214 24.41 -3.88 1.54
N PHE A 215 24.86 -4.40 0.40
CA PHE A 215 26.19 -4.11 -0.12
C PHE A 215 26.36 -2.63 -0.53
N GLY A 216 25.36 -2.04 -1.19
CA GLY A 216 25.33 -0.61 -1.51
C GLY A 216 25.30 0.26 -0.25
N GLY A 217 24.50 -0.12 0.74
CA GLY A 217 24.46 0.54 2.05
C GLY A 217 25.80 0.47 2.78
N TYR A 218 26.44 -0.70 2.80
CA TYR A 218 27.78 -0.89 3.37
C TYR A 218 28.80 0.03 2.68
N LYS A 219 28.84 0.06 1.34
CA LYS A 219 29.73 0.94 0.58
C LYS A 219 29.49 2.42 0.87
N ALA A 220 28.22 2.84 1.02
CA ALA A 220 27.89 4.22 1.41
C ALA A 220 28.41 4.59 2.80
N MET A 221 28.46 3.64 3.73
CA MET A 221 28.98 3.85 5.08
C MET A 221 30.52 3.87 5.12
N THR A 222 31.20 3.01 4.35
CA THR A 222 32.67 2.84 4.45
C THR A 222 33.48 3.73 3.51
N THR A 223 32.90 4.23 2.43
CA THR A 223 33.65 5.01 1.43
C THR A 223 33.84 6.46 1.86
N THR A 224 34.98 7.05 1.47
CA THR A 224 35.41 8.42 1.81
C THR A 224 34.43 9.49 1.31
N THR A 225 34.42 10.65 1.98
CA THR A 225 33.38 11.70 1.95
C THR A 225 33.30 12.52 0.65
N SER A 226 32.88 11.92 -0.46
CA SER A 226 32.27 12.68 -1.55
C SER A 226 30.86 13.14 -1.15
N ASP A 227 30.34 14.20 -1.77
CA ASP A 227 28.97 14.68 -1.52
C ASP A 227 27.91 13.63 -1.89
N ALA A 228 28.16 12.84 -2.95
CA ALA A 228 27.32 11.71 -3.34
C ALA A 228 27.28 10.62 -2.24
N THR A 229 28.45 10.28 -1.67
CA THR A 229 28.56 9.31 -0.58
C THR A 229 27.88 9.82 0.69
N ARG A 230 27.94 11.14 0.98
CA ARG A 230 27.22 11.75 2.11
C ARG A 230 25.70 11.65 1.96
N ALA A 231 25.17 11.90 0.75
CA ALA A 231 23.74 11.72 0.48
C ALA A 231 23.32 10.26 0.68
N GLN A 232 24.05 9.29 0.10
CA GLN A 232 23.75 7.87 0.28
C GLN A 232 23.82 7.44 1.76
N ARG A 233 24.79 7.96 2.52
CA ARG A 233 24.89 7.72 3.96
C ARG A 233 23.67 8.25 4.72
N LEU A 234 23.18 9.45 4.37
CA LEU A 234 21.95 9.99 4.96
C LEU A 234 20.73 9.12 4.65
N LEU A 235 20.64 8.59 3.42
CA LEU A 235 19.59 7.67 3.00
C LEU A 235 19.64 6.34 3.77
N VAL A 236 20.83 5.78 4.00
CA VAL A 236 21.00 4.58 4.87
C VAL A 236 20.54 4.87 6.30
N GLN A 237 20.97 6.00 6.88
CA GLN A 237 20.55 6.37 8.23
C GLN A 237 19.03 6.58 8.34
N LEU A 238 18.41 7.13 7.30
CA LEU A 238 16.95 7.29 7.22
C LEU A 238 16.24 5.93 7.20
N ILE A 239 16.72 4.95 6.41
CA ILE A 239 16.16 3.59 6.41
C ILE A 239 16.26 2.98 7.81
N VAL A 240 17.44 3.05 8.44
CA VAL A 240 17.66 2.52 9.80
C VAL A 240 16.74 3.20 10.81
N TRP A 241 16.56 4.52 10.71
CA TRP A 241 15.65 5.28 11.57
C TRP A 241 14.20 4.81 11.43
N VAL A 242 13.67 4.75 10.21
CA VAL A 242 12.27 4.36 9.95
C VAL A 242 12.02 2.91 10.39
N ILE A 243 12.90 1.99 10.01
CA ILE A 243 12.78 0.58 10.42
C ILE A 243 12.88 0.44 11.93
N GLY A 244 13.81 1.16 12.58
CA GLY A 244 13.98 1.14 14.02
C GLY A 244 12.73 1.59 14.78
N ILE A 245 12.13 2.72 14.39
CA ILE A 245 10.91 3.23 15.03
C ILE A 245 9.70 2.32 14.76
N TYR A 246 9.50 1.88 13.51
CA TYR A 246 8.39 0.97 13.18
C TYR A 246 8.53 -0.41 13.84
N SER A 247 9.74 -0.87 14.12
CA SER A 247 9.98 -2.09 14.90
C SER A 247 9.43 -2.02 16.33
N LEU A 248 9.29 -0.82 16.91
CA LEU A 248 8.73 -0.62 18.25
C LEU A 248 7.20 -0.70 18.28
N LEU A 249 6.52 -0.59 17.13
CA LEU A 249 5.07 -0.66 17.04
C LEU A 249 4.59 -2.12 17.03
N SER A 250 3.54 -2.44 17.79
CA SER A 250 3.03 -3.83 17.90
C SER A 250 2.48 -4.35 16.57
N HIS A 251 1.64 -3.56 15.90
CA HIS A 251 1.09 -3.88 14.59
C HIS A 251 2.05 -3.46 13.47
N LYS A 252 2.25 -4.34 12.48
CA LYS A 252 3.23 -4.16 11.41
C LYS A 252 2.66 -4.70 10.11
N GLU A 253 2.92 -3.99 9.02
CA GLU A 253 2.58 -4.44 7.68
C GLU A 253 3.71 -4.16 6.70
N PHE A 254 3.83 -4.97 5.66
CA PHE A 254 4.81 -4.76 4.58
C PHE A 254 4.60 -3.40 3.90
N ARG A 255 3.34 -2.99 3.67
CA ARG A 255 3.02 -1.75 2.93
C ARG A 255 3.45 -0.49 3.66
N PHE A 256 3.62 -0.53 4.99
CA PHE A 256 4.04 0.65 5.77
C PHE A 256 5.47 1.10 5.47
N ILE A 257 6.34 0.20 5.01
CA ILE A 257 7.72 0.53 4.60
C ILE A 257 7.86 0.79 3.11
N TYR A 258 6.77 0.74 2.34
CA TYR A 258 6.77 1.07 0.92
C TYR A 258 7.31 2.49 0.60
N PRO A 259 7.05 3.55 1.39
CA PRO A 259 7.58 4.89 1.12
C PRO A 259 9.11 5.00 1.13
N ILE A 260 9.80 4.09 1.81
CA ILE A 260 11.26 4.01 1.83
C ILE A 260 11.82 2.95 0.86
N LEU A 261 10.96 2.20 0.15
CA LEU A 261 11.38 1.25 -0.88
C LEU A 261 12.19 1.93 -1.99
N PRO A 262 11.77 3.08 -2.57
CA PRO A 262 12.60 3.79 -3.56
C PRO A 262 14.05 4.00 -3.11
N ILE A 263 14.24 4.31 -1.83
CA ILE A 263 15.56 4.53 -1.23
C ILE A 263 16.35 3.22 -1.17
N MET A 264 15.71 2.12 -0.78
CA MET A 264 16.31 0.79 -0.78
C MET A 264 16.72 0.35 -2.20
N LEU A 265 15.89 0.62 -3.21
CA LEU A 265 16.19 0.32 -4.61
C LEU A 265 17.36 1.14 -5.16
N VAL A 266 17.49 2.40 -4.76
CA VAL A 266 18.66 3.24 -5.05
C VAL A 266 19.94 2.60 -4.49
N LEU A 267 19.90 2.10 -3.25
CA LEU A 267 21.05 1.41 -2.65
C LEU A 267 21.33 0.06 -3.34
N ALA A 268 20.31 -0.68 -3.76
CA ALA A 268 20.49 -1.90 -4.55
C ALA A 268 21.21 -1.61 -5.88
N ALA A 269 20.82 -0.54 -6.57
CA ALA A 269 21.49 -0.09 -7.80
C ALA A 269 22.95 0.30 -7.53
N SER A 270 23.22 0.99 -6.43
CA SER A 270 24.58 1.28 -5.98
C SER A 270 25.37 -0.01 -5.75
N GLY A 271 24.82 -0.99 -5.04
CA GLY A 271 25.45 -2.29 -4.81
C GLY A 271 25.78 -3.03 -6.12
N LEU A 272 24.86 -3.03 -7.08
CA LEU A 272 25.06 -3.62 -8.40
C LEU A 272 26.18 -2.93 -9.19
N ALA A 273 26.26 -1.60 -9.12
CA ALA A 273 27.28 -0.81 -9.81
C ALA A 273 28.70 -1.08 -9.26
N HIS A 274 28.83 -1.42 -7.98
CA HIS A 274 30.11 -1.75 -7.34
C HIS A 274 30.64 -3.16 -7.69
N ILE A 275 29.90 -3.96 -8.48
CA ILE A 275 30.38 -5.25 -8.97
C ILE A 275 31.34 -5.02 -10.16
N ASN A 276 32.63 -5.15 -9.91
CA ASN A 276 33.69 -4.88 -10.90
C ASN A 276 33.65 -5.81 -12.13
N SER A 277 33.29 -7.10 -11.94
CA SER A 277 33.25 -8.06 -13.04
C SER A 277 31.97 -7.91 -13.85
N SER A 278 32.10 -7.56 -15.13
CA SER A 278 30.97 -7.44 -16.06
C SER A 278 30.16 -8.74 -16.17
N ASN A 279 30.83 -9.90 -16.20
CA ASN A 279 30.16 -11.21 -16.27
C ASN A 279 29.36 -11.50 -15.00
N ARG A 280 29.94 -11.24 -13.81
CA ARG A 280 29.21 -11.41 -12.54
C ARG A 280 28.03 -10.45 -12.45
N ARG A 281 28.21 -9.19 -12.85
CA ARG A 281 27.14 -8.19 -12.87
C ARG A 281 25.99 -8.61 -13.79
N ARG A 282 26.29 -9.12 -15.00
CA ARG A 282 25.29 -9.67 -15.91
C ARG A 282 24.57 -10.88 -15.31
N ALA A 283 25.30 -11.82 -14.70
CA ALA A 283 24.69 -12.96 -14.03
C ALA A 283 23.75 -12.54 -12.89
N VAL A 284 24.15 -11.55 -12.08
CA VAL A 284 23.29 -10.99 -11.03
C VAL A 284 22.04 -10.32 -11.62
N MET A 285 22.18 -9.52 -12.69
CA MET A 285 21.03 -8.92 -13.36
C MET A 285 20.05 -9.98 -13.89
N LEU A 286 20.56 -11.06 -14.50
CA LEU A 286 19.74 -12.18 -14.96
C LEU A 286 19.04 -12.88 -13.78
N LEU A 287 19.74 -13.11 -12.67
CA LEU A 287 19.15 -13.67 -11.46
C LEU A 287 18.00 -12.78 -10.92
N LEU A 288 18.19 -11.47 -10.89
CA LEU A 288 17.14 -10.53 -10.47
C LEU A 288 15.91 -10.64 -11.39
N VAL A 289 16.10 -10.64 -12.71
CA VAL A 289 15.00 -10.77 -13.67
C VAL A 289 14.26 -12.09 -13.49
N ILE A 290 14.97 -13.21 -13.40
CA ILE A 290 14.40 -14.57 -13.29
C ILE A 290 13.69 -14.79 -11.95
N THR A 291 14.09 -14.10 -10.88
CA THR A 291 13.46 -14.27 -9.56
C THR A 291 12.36 -13.26 -9.29
N GLN A 292 12.53 -12.01 -9.72
CA GLN A 292 11.61 -10.94 -9.40
C GLN A 292 10.42 -10.88 -10.35
N LEU A 293 10.63 -11.01 -11.67
CA LEU A 293 9.53 -10.85 -12.64
C LEU A 293 8.50 -11.99 -12.53
N PRO A 294 8.88 -13.28 -12.42
CA PRO A 294 7.87 -14.33 -12.25
C PRO A 294 7.03 -14.13 -10.98
N MET A 295 7.66 -13.71 -9.88
CA MET A 295 6.94 -13.38 -8.64
C MET A 295 6.01 -12.18 -8.83
N ALA A 296 6.48 -11.13 -9.50
CA ALA A 296 5.68 -9.95 -9.84
C ALA A 296 4.45 -10.31 -10.68
N PHE A 297 4.64 -11.05 -11.77
CA PHE A 297 3.55 -11.44 -12.66
C PHE A 297 2.58 -12.41 -11.96
N TYR A 298 3.09 -13.42 -11.25
CA TYR A 298 2.26 -14.37 -10.51
C TYR A 298 1.31 -13.67 -9.52
N LEU A 299 1.87 -12.83 -8.65
CA LEU A 299 1.12 -12.17 -7.57
C LEU A 299 0.17 -11.06 -8.05
N ASN A 300 0.29 -10.61 -9.29
CA ASN A 300 -0.56 -9.56 -9.85
C ASN A 300 -1.58 -10.07 -10.89
N LEU A 301 -1.30 -11.19 -11.56
CA LEU A 301 -2.14 -11.70 -12.64
C LEU A 301 -2.88 -13.00 -12.29
N TRP A 302 -2.39 -13.81 -11.36
CA TRP A 302 -2.97 -15.12 -11.04
C TRP A 302 -3.38 -15.29 -9.58
N HIS A 303 -2.55 -14.87 -8.64
CA HIS A 303 -2.84 -15.05 -7.22
C HIS A 303 -4.01 -14.16 -6.76
N GLN A 304 -5.00 -14.75 -6.10
CA GLN A 304 -6.23 -14.10 -5.63
C GLN A 304 -7.04 -13.43 -6.75
N ARG A 305 -7.09 -14.06 -7.93
CA ARG A 305 -7.78 -13.50 -9.09
C ARG A 305 -9.31 -13.68 -9.03
N GLY A 306 -9.77 -14.83 -8.51
CA GLY A 306 -11.18 -15.23 -8.52
C GLY A 306 -12.12 -14.21 -7.90
N VAL A 307 -11.69 -13.52 -6.84
CA VAL A 307 -12.47 -12.46 -6.17
C VAL A 307 -12.74 -11.24 -7.06
N VAL A 308 -11.91 -10.99 -8.09
CA VAL A 308 -12.15 -9.94 -9.08
C VAL A 308 -12.98 -10.48 -10.25
N ASP A 309 -12.63 -11.67 -10.75
CA ASP A 309 -13.30 -12.27 -11.91
C ASP A 309 -14.79 -12.53 -11.63
N VAL A 310 -15.14 -13.01 -10.44
CA VAL A 310 -16.55 -13.22 -10.06
C VAL A 310 -17.36 -11.93 -10.06
N MET A 311 -16.75 -10.81 -9.66
CA MET A 311 -17.45 -9.52 -9.61
C MET A 311 -17.64 -8.91 -10.99
N LEU A 312 -16.71 -9.18 -11.92
CA LEU A 312 -16.88 -8.84 -13.33
C LEU A 312 -17.98 -9.69 -13.96
N TRP A 313 -18.03 -10.98 -13.67
CA TRP A 313 -19.11 -11.86 -14.14
C TRP A 313 -20.48 -11.43 -13.61
N LEU A 314 -20.59 -11.13 -12.30
CA LEU A 314 -21.81 -10.62 -11.66
C LEU A 314 -22.29 -9.29 -12.27
N ARG A 315 -21.36 -8.43 -12.68
CA ARG A 315 -21.68 -7.16 -13.35
C ARG A 315 -22.46 -7.38 -14.65
N ASP A 316 -22.35 -8.54 -15.29
CA ASP A 316 -23.01 -8.85 -16.55
C ASP A 316 -24.27 -9.73 -16.38
N GLN A 317 -24.56 -10.23 -15.18
CA GLN A 317 -25.73 -11.08 -14.90
C GLN A 317 -27.02 -10.25 -14.85
N SER A 318 -28.01 -10.53 -15.71
CA SER A 318 -29.26 -9.75 -15.76
C SER A 318 -30.23 -10.10 -14.63
N ASP A 319 -30.11 -11.29 -14.08
CA ASP A 319 -30.89 -11.88 -12.98
C ASP A 319 -30.34 -11.55 -11.58
N LEU A 320 -29.23 -10.81 -11.50
CA LEU A 320 -28.67 -10.34 -10.23
C LEU A 320 -29.55 -9.26 -9.58
N THR A 321 -30.47 -9.70 -8.72
CA THR A 321 -31.33 -8.85 -7.89
C THR A 321 -30.73 -8.57 -6.50
N SER A 322 -30.09 -9.57 -5.88
CA SER A 322 -29.40 -9.41 -4.60
C SER A 322 -28.16 -10.30 -4.46
N LEU A 323 -27.16 -9.83 -3.72
CA LEU A 323 -25.87 -10.49 -3.53
C LEU A 323 -25.52 -10.63 -2.05
N GLY A 324 -25.25 -11.84 -1.60
CA GLY A 324 -24.61 -12.12 -0.31
C GLY A 324 -23.18 -12.60 -0.49
N VAL A 325 -22.28 -12.21 0.41
CA VAL A 325 -20.88 -12.63 0.37
C VAL A 325 -20.48 -13.23 1.72
N LEU A 326 -20.43 -14.56 1.75
CA LEU A 326 -19.95 -15.38 2.87
C LEU A 326 -18.46 -15.69 2.68
N MET A 327 -17.66 -14.63 2.71
CA MET A 327 -16.21 -14.67 2.61
C MET A 327 -15.64 -13.83 3.75
N PRO A 328 -14.36 -13.95 4.14
CA PRO A 328 -13.78 -13.01 5.10
C PRO A 328 -13.98 -11.58 4.59
N CYS A 329 -14.16 -10.64 5.50
CA CYS A 329 -14.48 -9.26 5.15
C CYS A 329 -13.47 -8.68 4.12
N HIS A 330 -13.97 -7.78 3.26
CA HIS A 330 -13.19 -7.14 2.20
C HIS A 330 -12.49 -8.09 1.20
N SER A 331 -12.99 -9.32 1.03
CA SER A 331 -12.44 -10.27 0.05
C SER A 331 -12.69 -9.85 -1.40
N THR A 332 -13.80 -9.16 -1.68
CA THR A 332 -14.17 -8.73 -3.05
C THR A 332 -14.14 -7.21 -3.20
N PRO A 333 -13.89 -6.67 -4.41
CA PRO A 333 -13.88 -5.23 -4.69
C PRO A 333 -15.27 -4.56 -4.66
N TRP A 334 -16.34 -5.30 -4.37
CA TRP A 334 -17.68 -4.76 -4.11
C TRP A 334 -18.19 -3.82 -5.22
N GLN A 335 -18.72 -2.66 -4.82
CA GLN A 335 -19.27 -1.61 -5.69
C GLN A 335 -18.25 -0.97 -6.62
N SER A 336 -16.94 -1.17 -6.44
CA SER A 336 -15.96 -0.66 -7.41
C SER A 336 -15.95 -1.45 -8.73
N MET A 337 -16.65 -2.60 -8.79
CA MET A 337 -16.79 -3.42 -10.00
C MET A 337 -18.25 -3.50 -10.46
N ILE A 338 -19.18 -3.89 -9.59
CA ILE A 338 -20.60 -4.14 -9.95
C ILE A 338 -21.29 -2.82 -10.33
N HIS A 339 -21.22 -1.81 -9.46
CA HIS A 339 -21.78 -0.47 -9.65
C HIS A 339 -23.23 -0.45 -10.17
N ARG A 340 -24.11 -1.22 -9.52
CA ARG A 340 -25.55 -1.28 -9.86
C ARG A 340 -26.39 -0.65 -8.75
N PRO A 341 -27.23 0.36 -9.05
CA PRO A 341 -28.01 1.07 -8.03
C PRO A 341 -29.15 0.23 -7.45
N ASN A 342 -29.71 -0.71 -8.21
CA ASN A 342 -30.90 -1.49 -7.83
C ASN A 342 -30.59 -2.89 -7.31
N THR A 343 -29.34 -3.17 -6.92
CA THR A 343 -28.93 -4.48 -6.40
C THR A 343 -28.69 -4.38 -4.90
N SER A 344 -29.49 -5.09 -4.10
CA SER A 344 -29.26 -5.19 -2.65
C SER A 344 -28.06 -6.09 -2.39
N MET A 345 -27.07 -5.64 -1.62
CA MET A 345 -25.86 -6.42 -1.40
C MET A 345 -25.40 -6.35 0.06
N TRP A 346 -24.96 -7.48 0.62
CA TRP A 346 -24.38 -7.58 1.96
C TRP A 346 -23.15 -8.52 2.00
N PHE A 347 -22.25 -8.29 2.95
CA PHE A 347 -21.08 -9.13 3.20
C PHE A 347 -20.84 -9.26 4.70
N LEU A 348 -20.11 -10.29 5.12
CA LEU A 348 -19.71 -10.47 6.51
C LEU A 348 -18.80 -9.33 6.96
N THR A 349 -19.22 -8.57 7.96
CA THR A 349 -18.51 -7.39 8.46
C THR A 349 -17.37 -7.75 9.40
N CYS A 350 -16.38 -6.87 9.51
CA CYS A 350 -15.28 -6.98 10.46
C CYS A 350 -14.95 -5.63 11.11
N GLU A 351 -16.01 -4.89 11.46
CA GLU A 351 -15.87 -3.55 12.01
C GLU A 351 -15.23 -3.60 13.41
N PRO A 352 -14.20 -2.81 13.70
CA PRO A 352 -13.64 -2.77 15.04
C PRO A 352 -14.67 -2.20 16.02
N PRO A 353 -14.70 -2.68 17.27
CA PRO A 353 -15.63 -2.16 18.27
C PRO A 353 -15.22 -0.73 18.63
N LEU A 354 -16.10 0.23 18.36
CA LEU A 354 -15.86 1.63 18.73
C LEU A 354 -15.83 1.82 20.26
N ASP A 355 -16.57 0.98 20.98
CA ASP A 355 -16.50 0.85 22.43
C ASP A 355 -15.60 -0.34 22.77
N ALA A 356 -14.43 -0.09 23.36
CA ALA A 356 -13.36 -1.06 23.64
C ALA A 356 -13.78 -2.27 24.51
N LYS A 357 -14.62 -3.17 23.97
CA LYS A 357 -14.98 -4.45 24.58
C LYS A 357 -13.86 -5.43 24.34
N LYS A 358 -13.28 -5.92 25.44
CA LYS A 358 -12.13 -6.84 25.43
C LYS A 358 -12.43 -8.19 24.77
N ASP A 359 -13.68 -8.61 24.73
CA ASP A 359 -14.11 -9.91 24.18
C ASP A 359 -14.92 -9.75 22.87
N TYR A 360 -14.66 -8.69 22.12
CA TYR A 360 -15.32 -8.49 20.83
C TYR A 360 -14.82 -9.51 19.80
N VAL A 361 -15.76 -10.22 19.19
CA VAL A 361 -15.53 -11.06 18.01
C VAL A 361 -16.37 -10.49 16.89
N ASP A 362 -15.74 -10.20 15.76
CA ASP A 362 -16.46 -9.66 14.62
C ASP A 362 -17.35 -10.70 13.94
N GLU A 363 -18.25 -10.23 13.08
CA GLU A 363 -19.24 -11.06 12.42
C GLU A 363 -18.60 -12.14 11.53
N ALA A 364 -17.55 -11.80 10.77
CA ALA A 364 -16.85 -12.76 9.93
C ALA A 364 -16.19 -13.85 10.78
N ASP A 365 -15.52 -13.48 11.87
CA ASP A 365 -14.92 -14.45 12.79
C ASP A 365 -15.96 -15.31 13.50
N ARG A 366 -17.12 -14.76 13.89
CA ARG A 366 -18.26 -15.54 14.42
C ARG A 366 -18.77 -16.56 13.41
N PHE A 367 -18.94 -16.17 12.14
CA PHE A 367 -19.38 -17.07 11.08
C PHE A 367 -18.38 -18.20 10.87
N TYR A 368 -17.08 -17.89 10.78
CA TYR A 368 -16.06 -18.92 10.54
C TYR A 368 -15.77 -19.81 11.77
N ALA A 369 -16.20 -19.40 12.98
CA ALA A 369 -16.10 -20.23 14.17
C ALA A 369 -17.15 -21.37 14.19
N ASP A 370 -18.37 -21.10 13.73
CA ASP A 370 -19.44 -22.10 13.59
C ASP A 370 -20.40 -21.74 12.44
N PRO A 371 -20.05 -22.09 11.18
CA PRO A 371 -20.85 -21.73 10.01
C PRO A 371 -22.25 -22.32 10.05
N VAL A 372 -22.41 -23.52 10.63
CA VAL A 372 -23.70 -24.24 10.68
C VAL A 372 -24.65 -23.52 11.60
N LYS A 373 -24.22 -23.21 12.83
CA LYS A 373 -25.02 -22.43 13.77
C LYS A 373 -25.31 -21.03 13.21
N PHE A 374 -24.32 -20.39 12.58
CA PHE A 374 -24.52 -19.05 12.03
C PHE A 374 -25.62 -19.03 10.97
N LEU A 375 -25.63 -19.99 10.04
CA LEU A 375 -26.60 -20.05 8.96
C LEU A 375 -27.99 -20.53 9.38
N SER A 376 -28.11 -21.22 10.51
CA SER A 376 -29.37 -21.79 11.01
C SER A 376 -30.05 -20.92 12.08
N ASP A 377 -29.29 -20.47 13.08
CA ASP A 377 -29.82 -19.81 14.27
C ASP A 377 -29.54 -18.31 14.30
N ASP A 378 -28.35 -17.89 13.88
CA ASP A 378 -27.90 -16.49 13.98
C ASP A 378 -28.08 -15.70 12.67
N PHE A 379 -28.65 -16.30 11.62
CA PHE A 379 -28.74 -15.66 10.30
C PHE A 379 -29.81 -14.57 10.29
N ASP A 380 -29.36 -13.31 10.26
CA ASP A 380 -30.19 -12.11 10.38
C ASP A 380 -30.41 -11.37 9.06
N LYS A 381 -30.02 -11.98 7.93
CA LYS A 381 -30.07 -11.36 6.59
C LYS A 381 -31.09 -12.05 5.71
N GLU A 382 -31.53 -11.33 4.67
CA GLU A 382 -32.34 -11.94 3.63
C GLU A 382 -31.47 -12.83 2.73
N TRP A 383 -31.98 -14.02 2.42
CA TRP A 383 -31.34 -14.92 1.47
C TRP A 383 -31.32 -14.31 0.06
N PRO A 384 -30.13 -14.06 -0.51
CA PRO A 384 -30.01 -13.35 -1.77
C PRO A 384 -30.40 -14.20 -3.00
N SER A 385 -30.39 -13.62 -4.20
CA SER A 385 -30.44 -14.41 -5.44
C SER A 385 -29.10 -15.06 -5.76
N HIS A 386 -27.99 -14.40 -5.40
CA HIS A 386 -26.63 -14.88 -5.59
C HIS A 386 -25.84 -14.87 -4.27
N LEU A 387 -25.07 -15.93 -4.03
CA LEU A 387 -24.24 -16.07 -2.85
C LEU A 387 -22.79 -16.40 -3.24
N LEU A 388 -21.82 -15.64 -2.73
CA LEU A 388 -20.40 -15.88 -2.96
C LEU A 388 -19.73 -16.48 -1.74
N MET A 389 -18.82 -17.43 -1.99
CA MET A 389 -17.97 -18.02 -0.96
C MET A 389 -16.68 -18.57 -1.55
N PHE A 390 -15.71 -18.85 -0.68
CA PHE A 390 -14.61 -19.72 -1.05
C PHE A 390 -15.04 -21.19 -0.95
N GLU A 391 -14.53 -22.01 -1.85
CA GLU A 391 -14.79 -23.46 -1.93
C GLU A 391 -14.58 -24.17 -0.59
N GLN A 392 -13.64 -23.70 0.24
CA GLN A 392 -13.39 -24.25 1.57
C GLN A 392 -14.66 -24.41 2.43
N LEU A 393 -15.64 -23.50 2.31
CA LEU A 393 -16.88 -23.56 3.08
C LEU A 393 -17.79 -24.73 2.67
N LEU A 394 -17.71 -25.17 1.42
CA LEU A 394 -18.50 -26.29 0.91
C LEU A 394 -17.91 -27.67 1.27
N GLN A 395 -16.74 -27.70 1.91
CA GLN A 395 -16.20 -28.95 2.45
C GLN A 395 -16.98 -29.45 3.67
N ASP A 396 -17.75 -28.58 4.33
CA ASP A 396 -18.70 -28.99 5.37
C ASP A 396 -20.03 -29.43 4.73
N ASN A 397 -20.37 -30.70 4.94
CA ASN A 397 -21.60 -31.29 4.41
C ASN A 397 -22.87 -30.62 4.99
N HIS A 398 -22.83 -30.10 6.22
CA HIS A 398 -23.98 -29.43 6.83
C HIS A 398 -24.22 -28.06 6.20
N VAL A 399 -23.16 -27.29 5.95
CA VAL A 399 -23.23 -26.03 5.21
C VAL A 399 -23.79 -26.29 3.82
N THR A 400 -23.28 -27.32 3.14
CA THR A 400 -23.78 -27.72 1.81
C THR A 400 -25.26 -28.10 1.84
N HIS A 401 -25.70 -28.86 2.84
CA HIS A 401 -27.10 -29.25 3.00
C HIS A 401 -28.01 -28.03 3.25
N ILE A 402 -27.62 -27.10 4.13
CA ILE A 402 -28.39 -25.87 4.38
C ILE A 402 -28.53 -25.07 3.08
N LEU A 403 -27.43 -24.83 2.38
CA LEU A 403 -27.45 -23.98 1.19
C LEU A 403 -28.17 -24.65 0.01
N LYS A 404 -27.84 -25.90 -0.32
CA LYS A 404 -28.37 -26.55 -1.52
C LYS A 404 -29.76 -27.14 -1.30
N GLU A 405 -29.96 -27.89 -0.23
CA GLU A 405 -31.20 -28.65 -0.02
C GLU A 405 -32.28 -27.81 0.67
N GLN A 406 -31.94 -27.01 1.67
CA GLN A 406 -32.94 -26.21 2.41
C GLN A 406 -33.23 -24.87 1.72
N GLN A 407 -32.20 -24.18 1.22
CA GLN A 407 -32.33 -22.85 0.60
C GLN A 407 -32.42 -22.89 -0.93
N GLY A 408 -32.23 -24.06 -1.56
CA GLY A 408 -32.43 -24.26 -3.00
C GLY A 408 -31.30 -23.74 -3.89
N TYR A 409 -30.11 -23.47 -3.34
CA TYR A 409 -29.00 -22.96 -4.14
C TYR A 409 -28.32 -24.05 -4.97
N HIS A 410 -27.83 -23.68 -6.15
CA HIS A 410 -26.95 -24.52 -6.98
C HIS A 410 -25.72 -23.74 -7.43
N GLU A 411 -24.62 -24.46 -7.73
CA GLU A 411 -23.40 -23.83 -8.26
C GLU A 411 -23.64 -23.37 -9.69
N CYS A 412 -23.60 -22.07 -9.92
CA CYS A 412 -23.81 -21.46 -11.24
C CYS A 412 -22.51 -20.96 -11.87
N ALA A 413 -21.48 -20.65 -11.06
CA ALA A 413 -20.16 -20.33 -11.58
C ALA A 413 -19.04 -20.63 -10.57
N ARG A 414 -17.84 -20.86 -11.10
CA ARG A 414 -16.61 -21.13 -10.35
C ARG A 414 -15.44 -20.38 -10.99
N PHE A 415 -14.64 -19.72 -10.16
CA PHE A 415 -13.52 -18.90 -10.60
C PHE A 415 -12.24 -19.27 -9.85
N PHE A 416 -11.18 -19.53 -10.62
CA PHE A 416 -9.87 -19.81 -10.06
C PHE A 416 -9.40 -18.68 -9.15
N ASN A 417 -9.12 -19.00 -7.88
CA ASN A 417 -8.69 -17.98 -6.92
C ASN A 417 -7.17 -17.91 -6.79
N SER A 418 -6.55 -18.98 -6.28
CA SER A 418 -5.12 -19.04 -6.01
C SER A 418 -4.66 -20.49 -5.83
N HIS A 419 -3.37 -20.76 -6.04
CA HIS A 419 -2.81 -22.10 -5.81
C HIS A 419 -2.57 -22.37 -4.32
N PHE A 420 -2.38 -21.32 -3.52
CA PHE A 420 -2.13 -21.38 -2.09
C PHE A 420 -2.61 -20.08 -1.44
N HIS A 421 -3.01 -20.16 -0.18
CA HIS A 421 -3.37 -19.01 0.64
C HIS A 421 -2.97 -19.30 2.10
N ASP A 422 -2.48 -18.28 2.81
CA ASP A 422 -2.08 -18.37 4.23
C ASP A 422 -3.29 -18.43 5.17
N ASP A 423 -4.32 -17.63 4.89
CA ASP A 423 -5.65 -17.74 5.52
C ASP A 423 -6.41 -18.97 4.98
N TRP A 424 -6.64 -19.96 5.86
CA TRP A 424 -7.39 -21.18 5.53
C TRP A 424 -8.81 -20.89 5.03
N ARG A 425 -9.43 -19.80 5.50
CA ARG A 425 -10.79 -19.39 5.11
C ARG A 425 -10.91 -19.01 3.63
N ARG A 426 -9.78 -18.77 2.96
CA ARG A 426 -9.67 -18.31 1.57
C ARG A 426 -9.13 -19.38 0.61
N GLN A 427 -9.08 -20.64 1.07
CA GLN A 427 -8.60 -21.76 0.26
C GLN A 427 -9.62 -22.20 -0.78
N GLY A 428 -9.10 -22.70 -1.90
CA GLY A 428 -9.90 -23.13 -3.05
C GLY A 428 -10.42 -21.98 -3.90
N ASP A 429 -11.27 -22.33 -4.86
CA ASP A 429 -11.83 -21.38 -5.84
C ASP A 429 -12.93 -20.49 -5.23
N VAL A 430 -13.26 -19.40 -5.93
CA VAL A 430 -14.44 -18.59 -5.59
C VAL A 430 -15.65 -19.20 -6.28
N ILE A 431 -16.65 -19.55 -5.48
CA ILE A 431 -17.89 -20.18 -5.92
C ILE A 431 -19.01 -19.17 -5.86
N ALA A 432 -19.80 -19.09 -6.95
CA ALA A 432 -21.07 -18.40 -6.98
C ALA A 432 -22.20 -19.43 -6.96
N LEU A 433 -23.09 -19.29 -5.99
CA LEU A 433 -24.33 -20.05 -5.90
C LEU A 433 -25.52 -19.17 -6.32
N CYS A 434 -26.47 -19.74 -7.06
CA CYS A 434 -27.66 -19.07 -7.57
C CYS A 434 -28.93 -19.82 -7.14
N LYS A 435 -30.05 -19.09 -7.05
CA LYS A 435 -31.40 -19.66 -6.81
C LYS A 435 -32.14 -19.95 -8.11
#